data_AF-A0A497M6I5-F1
#
_entry.id   AF-A0A497M6I5-F1
#
_cell.length_a   1.000
_cell.length_b   1.000
_cell.length_c   1.000
_cell.angle_alpha   90.00
_cell.angle_beta   90.00
_cell.angle_gamma   90.00
#
_symmetry.space_group_name_H-M   'P 1'
#
loop_
_entity.id
_entity.type
_entity.pdbx_description
1 polymer ?
#
loop_
_entity_poly.entity_id
_entity_poly.type
_entity_poly.pdbx_seq_one_letter_code
_entity_poly.pdbx_strand_id
1 'polypeptide(L)'
;MVVSSEPAIVTEEDVFIWEDVIAIREDGRGAPTEKEAEELKSIWPLCPILYVVWSMYGQECTFNQAKELVKKLVASKGFPNDESALMQKLLWAFVELGEAADAYKKGEDWEVVCEELIDTIFYILDFMGIVEETQGIKIDVDEIFLNKWRRNMDRPERYGQKRGL
;
A
#
# COMPACT_ATOMS: atom_id res chain seq x y z
N MET A 1 -1.26 -37.52 6.75
CA MET A 1 -0.21 -36.51 6.96
C MET A 1 -0.85 -35.45 7.84
N VAL A 2 -0.46 -35.36 9.11
CA VAL A 2 -1.07 -34.40 10.05
C VAL A 2 -0.53 -33.03 9.68
N VAL A 3 -1.37 -32.19 9.08
CA VAL A 3 -1.06 -30.78 8.86
C VAL A 3 -1.46 -30.08 10.16
N SER A 4 -0.46 -29.55 10.86
CA SER A 4 -0.62 -28.82 12.12
C SER A 4 -1.59 -27.64 11.94
N SER A 5 -2.51 -27.46 12.89
CA SER A 5 -3.44 -26.31 13.00
C SER A 5 -2.82 -25.12 13.74
N GLU A 6 -1.50 -25.11 13.94
CA GLU A 6 -0.82 -24.04 14.65
C GLU A 6 -0.56 -22.82 13.74
N PRO A 7 -0.75 -21.59 14.24
CA PRO A 7 -0.45 -20.38 13.49
C PRO A 7 1.03 -20.35 13.08
N ALA A 8 1.28 -20.09 11.79
CA ALA A 8 2.61 -20.28 11.21
C ALA A 8 3.64 -19.22 11.67
N ILE A 9 3.21 -18.05 12.14
CA ILE A 9 4.10 -16.95 12.58
C ILE A 9 3.37 -16.13 13.65
N VAL A 10 4.05 -15.86 14.77
CA VAL A 10 3.70 -14.85 15.78
C VAL A 10 4.83 -13.82 15.76
N THR A 11 4.56 -12.59 15.32
CA THR A 11 5.51 -11.48 15.40
C THR A 11 5.27 -10.63 16.65
N GLU A 12 6.20 -9.73 17.00
CA GLU A 12 6.08 -8.81 18.15
C GLU A 12 4.84 -7.88 18.07
N GLU A 13 4.29 -7.74 16.87
CA GLU A 13 2.97 -7.21 16.61
C GLU A 13 2.05 -8.42 16.38
N ASP A 14 1.02 -8.59 17.22
CA ASP A 14 0.07 -9.72 17.27
C ASP A 14 -0.71 -9.96 15.96
N VAL A 15 0.02 -10.36 14.91
CA VAL A 15 -0.46 -10.66 13.57
C VAL A 15 -0.52 -12.17 13.40
N PHE A 16 -1.71 -12.68 13.09
CA PHE A 16 -1.98 -14.10 12.91
C PHE A 16 -2.40 -14.38 11.46
N ILE A 17 -1.71 -15.32 10.80
CA ILE A 17 -1.97 -15.71 9.41
C ILE A 17 -2.50 -17.15 9.37
N TRP A 18 -3.72 -17.33 8.90
CA TRP A 18 -4.41 -18.62 8.75
C TRP A 18 -4.93 -18.79 7.32
N GLU A 19 -4.24 -19.63 6.52
CA GLU A 19 -4.55 -19.95 5.12
C GLU A 19 -4.79 -18.73 4.21
N ASP A 20 -5.97 -18.10 4.27
CA ASP A 20 -6.39 -16.92 3.48
C ASP A 20 -6.78 -15.69 4.34
N VAL A 21 -6.61 -15.75 5.67
CA VAL A 21 -7.03 -14.71 6.62
C VAL A 21 -5.83 -14.14 7.35
N ILE A 22 -5.70 -12.82 7.33
CA ILE A 22 -4.78 -12.06 8.19
C ILE A 22 -5.62 -11.39 9.27
N ALA A 23 -5.36 -11.70 10.54
CA ALA A 23 -6.01 -11.10 11.68
C ALA A 23 -4.98 -10.36 12.54
N ILE A 24 -5.28 -9.12 12.92
CA ILE A 24 -4.45 -8.30 13.82
C ILE A 24 -5.25 -8.10 15.10
N ARG A 25 -4.69 -8.49 16.24
CA ARG A 25 -5.37 -8.41 17.54
C ARG A 25 -4.72 -7.31 18.38
N GLU A 26 -5.39 -6.16 18.52
CA GLU A 26 -4.84 -4.99 19.22
C GLU A 26 -5.09 -4.98 20.74
N ASP A 27 -5.82 -5.96 21.27
CA ASP A 27 -6.20 -6.00 22.69
C ASP A 27 -5.17 -6.67 23.62
N GLY A 28 -3.99 -7.02 23.09
CA GLY A 28 -2.89 -7.64 23.83
C GLY A 28 -3.20 -9.03 24.38
N ARG A 29 -4.29 -9.66 23.94
CA ARG A 29 -4.55 -11.08 24.20
C ARG A 29 -3.80 -11.89 23.13
N GLY A 30 -3.19 -13.00 23.54
CA GLY A 30 -2.47 -13.89 22.63
C GLY A 30 -3.35 -14.50 21.53
N ALA A 31 -2.75 -15.42 20.77
CA ALA A 31 -3.39 -16.07 19.62
C ALA A 31 -4.84 -16.51 19.89
N PRO A 32 -5.78 -16.23 18.97
CA PRO A 32 -7.15 -16.76 19.07
C PRO A 32 -7.13 -18.27 19.18
N THR A 33 -8.00 -18.80 20.03
CA THR A 33 -8.26 -20.23 20.10
C THR A 33 -8.93 -20.71 18.80
N GLU A 34 -8.78 -21.99 18.48
CA GLU A 34 -9.37 -22.62 17.28
C GLU A 34 -10.89 -22.39 17.22
N LYS A 35 -11.56 -22.37 18.38
CA LYS A 35 -12.98 -22.05 18.50
C LYS A 35 -13.32 -20.58 18.17
N GLU A 36 -12.51 -19.62 18.64
CA GLU A 36 -12.67 -18.20 18.28
C GLU A 36 -12.42 -17.97 16.79
N ALA A 37 -11.44 -18.66 16.20
CA ALA A 37 -11.15 -18.59 14.77
C ALA A 37 -12.29 -19.16 13.91
N GLU A 38 -12.93 -20.25 14.35
CA GLU A 38 -14.03 -20.88 13.64
C GLU A 38 -15.34 -20.08 13.77
N GLU A 39 -15.57 -19.44 14.92
CA GLU A 39 -16.65 -18.45 15.09
C GLU A 39 -16.44 -17.26 14.13
N LEU A 40 -15.22 -16.70 14.04
CA LEU A 40 -14.89 -15.62 13.09
C LEU A 40 -15.10 -16.04 11.63
N LYS A 41 -14.71 -17.26 11.25
CA LYS A 41 -14.98 -17.83 9.91
C LYS A 41 -16.47 -18.00 9.62
N SER A 42 -17.29 -18.31 10.63
CA SER A 42 -18.75 -18.45 10.47
C SER A 42 -19.47 -17.11 10.27
N ILE A 43 -18.87 -16.01 10.75
CA ILE A 43 -19.39 -14.64 10.64
C ILE A 43 -18.92 -13.98 9.32
N TRP A 44 -17.83 -14.49 8.74
CA TRP A 44 -17.20 -14.02 7.48
C TRP A 44 -18.13 -13.86 6.27
N PRO A 45 -19.11 -14.75 6.00
CA PRO A 45 -20.02 -14.56 4.87
C PRO A 45 -21.21 -13.63 5.18
N LEU A 46 -21.39 -13.23 6.45
CA LEU A 46 -22.60 -12.56 6.92
C LEU A 46 -22.35 -11.15 7.50
N CYS A 47 -21.10 -10.69 7.58
CA CYS A 47 -20.77 -9.45 8.27
C CYS A 47 -19.75 -8.61 7.51
N PRO A 48 -20.19 -7.62 6.71
CA PRO A 48 -19.32 -6.58 6.15
C PRO A 48 -18.61 -5.73 7.22
N ILE A 49 -19.03 -5.86 8.49
CA ILE A 49 -18.64 -4.99 9.59
C ILE A 49 -17.20 -5.26 10.07
N LEU A 50 -16.64 -6.46 9.89
CA LEU A 50 -15.23 -6.72 10.27
C LEU A 50 -14.22 -6.11 9.28
N TYR A 51 -14.66 -5.72 8.08
CA TYR A 51 -13.84 -4.97 7.11
C TYR A 51 -13.62 -3.51 7.56
N VAL A 52 -14.46 -3.00 8.47
CA VAL A 52 -14.56 -1.58 8.84
C VAL A 52 -13.83 -1.25 10.16
N VAL A 53 -13.56 -2.22 11.04
CA VAL A 53 -13.07 -1.88 12.40
C VAL A 53 -11.60 -1.39 12.41
N TRP A 54 -10.80 -1.70 11.38
CA TRP A 54 -9.47 -1.12 11.17
C TRP A 54 -9.48 0.13 10.26
N SER A 55 -10.65 0.75 10.07
CA SER A 55 -10.81 2.11 9.51
C SER A 55 -10.47 3.17 10.57
N MET A 56 -9.32 3.09 11.22
CA MET A 56 -8.99 3.99 12.34
C MET A 56 -8.50 5.40 11.95
N TYR A 57 -8.77 5.87 10.71
CA TYR A 57 -8.85 7.30 10.36
C TYR A 57 -9.95 7.63 9.33
N GLY A 58 -11.01 6.81 9.23
CA GLY A 58 -12.30 7.19 8.64
C GLY A 58 -12.36 7.56 7.16
N GLN A 59 -11.27 7.46 6.40
CA GLN A 59 -11.28 7.75 4.97
C GLN A 59 -10.45 6.71 4.20
N GLU A 60 -11.17 5.79 3.55
CA GLU A 60 -10.57 4.89 2.57
C GLU A 60 -10.18 5.68 1.31
N CYS A 61 -8.96 5.47 0.84
CA CYS A 61 -8.46 6.06 -0.40
C CYS A 61 -7.68 5.00 -1.19
N THR A 62 -8.22 4.56 -2.32
CA THR A 62 -7.51 3.68 -3.25
C THR A 62 -6.50 4.47 -4.09
N PHE A 63 -5.56 3.81 -4.79
CA PHE A 63 -4.65 4.52 -5.69
C PHE A 63 -5.37 5.20 -6.84
N ASN A 64 -6.47 4.60 -7.34
CA ASN A 64 -7.30 5.27 -8.33
C ASN A 64 -7.92 6.56 -7.76
N GLN A 65 -8.40 6.55 -6.51
CA GLN A 65 -8.93 7.74 -5.85
C GLN A 65 -7.82 8.77 -5.58
N ALA A 66 -6.66 8.34 -5.10
CA ALA A 66 -5.50 9.21 -4.86
C ALA A 66 -5.05 9.90 -6.15
N LYS A 67 -4.93 9.17 -7.26
CA LYS A 67 -4.63 9.73 -8.59
C LYS A 67 -5.64 10.82 -8.98
N GLU A 68 -6.93 10.59 -8.78
CA GLU A 68 -7.96 11.59 -9.07
C GLU A 68 -7.89 12.82 -8.14
N LEU A 69 -7.52 12.64 -6.87
CA LEU A 69 -7.27 13.75 -5.95
C LEU A 69 -6.07 14.59 -6.39
N VAL A 70 -4.98 13.95 -6.82
CA VAL A 70 -3.77 14.61 -7.34
C VAL A 70 -4.10 15.40 -8.61
N LYS A 71 -4.82 14.81 -9.58
CA LYS A 71 -5.27 15.50 -10.80
C LYS A 71 -6.06 16.77 -10.47
N LYS A 72 -7.02 16.67 -9.53
CA LYS A 72 -7.80 17.82 -9.07
C LYS A 72 -6.94 18.88 -8.41
N LEU A 73 -5.98 18.48 -7.58
CA LEU A 73 -5.06 19.39 -6.92
C LEU A 73 -4.23 20.17 -7.95
N VAL A 74 -3.57 19.47 -8.88
CA VAL A 74 -2.72 20.05 -9.94
C VAL A 74 -3.52 21.05 -10.78
N ALA A 75 -4.73 20.66 -11.22
CA ALA A 75 -5.63 21.54 -11.95
C ALA A 75 -6.05 22.77 -11.13
N SER A 76 -6.38 22.59 -9.84
CA SER A 76 -6.80 23.69 -8.96
C SER A 76 -5.70 24.71 -8.68
N LYS A 77 -4.44 24.27 -8.75
CA LYS A 77 -3.25 25.10 -8.53
C LYS A 77 -2.70 25.71 -9.82
N GLY A 78 -3.26 25.37 -10.98
CA GLY A 78 -2.81 25.88 -12.28
C GLY A 78 -1.45 25.34 -12.72
N PHE A 79 -1.05 24.16 -12.22
CA PHE A 79 0.19 23.52 -12.63
C PHE A 79 0.04 22.85 -14.01
N PRO A 80 1.13 22.71 -14.77
CA PRO A 80 1.11 21.98 -16.04
C PRO A 80 0.62 20.54 -15.86
N ASN A 81 -0.36 20.18 -16.69
CA ASN A 81 -1.04 18.88 -16.68
C ASN A 81 -1.24 18.30 -18.11
N ASP A 82 -0.42 18.73 -19.06
CA ASP A 82 -0.39 18.23 -20.43
C ASP A 82 0.87 17.39 -20.70
N GLU A 83 0.99 16.85 -21.91
CA GLU A 83 2.06 15.94 -22.31
C GLU A 83 3.47 16.55 -22.16
N SER A 84 3.60 17.88 -22.29
CA SER A 84 4.89 18.56 -22.13
C SER A 84 5.43 18.49 -20.69
N ALA A 85 4.56 18.24 -19.71
CA ALA A 85 4.91 18.12 -18.31
C ALA A 85 5.40 16.71 -17.91
N LEU A 86 5.19 15.68 -18.73
CA LEU A 86 5.48 14.29 -18.37
C LEU A 86 6.93 14.06 -17.93
N MET A 87 7.90 14.57 -18.70
CA MET A 87 9.32 14.45 -18.34
C MET A 87 9.64 15.17 -17.03
N GLN A 88 9.01 16.32 -16.82
CA GLN A 88 9.20 17.10 -15.61
C GLN A 88 8.64 16.37 -14.38
N LYS A 89 7.49 15.69 -14.47
CA LYS A 89 6.93 14.91 -13.34
C LYS A 89 7.84 13.76 -12.92
N LEU A 90 8.47 13.07 -13.89
CA LEU A 90 9.45 12.01 -13.57
C LEU A 90 10.71 12.58 -12.91
N LEU A 91 11.18 13.74 -13.35
CA LEU A 91 12.32 14.41 -12.73
C LEU A 91 12.01 14.84 -11.29
N TRP A 92 10.83 15.41 -11.04
CA TRP A 92 10.41 15.78 -9.70
C TRP A 92 10.27 14.56 -8.78
N ALA A 93 9.65 13.47 -9.23
CA ALA A 93 9.60 12.23 -8.46
C ALA A 93 11.01 11.74 -8.05
N PHE A 94 12.01 11.92 -8.91
CA PHE A 94 13.39 11.58 -8.59
C PHE A 94 14.02 12.54 -7.58
N VAL A 95 13.69 13.84 -7.66
CA VAL A 95 14.11 14.84 -6.67
C VAL A 95 13.56 14.49 -5.28
N GLU A 96 12.25 14.26 -5.17
CA GLU A 96 11.60 13.92 -3.88
C GLU A 96 12.16 12.63 -3.27
N LEU A 97 12.48 11.63 -4.11
CA LEU A 97 13.16 10.43 -3.62
C LEU A 97 14.56 10.75 -3.06
N GLY A 98 15.25 11.73 -3.63
CA GLY A 98 16.50 12.28 -3.12
C GLY A 98 16.32 13.01 -1.79
N GLU A 99 15.23 13.76 -1.63
CA GLU A 99 14.88 14.46 -0.38
C GLU A 99 14.59 13.46 0.74
N ALA A 100 13.83 12.39 0.46
CA ALA A 100 13.60 11.28 1.39
C ALA A 100 14.91 10.62 1.85
N ALA A 101 15.83 10.37 0.90
CA ALA A 101 17.13 9.78 1.21
C ALA A 101 18.02 10.72 2.03
N ASP A 102 17.97 12.03 1.76
CA ASP A 102 18.72 13.03 2.50
C ASP A 102 18.18 13.23 3.92
N ALA A 103 16.85 13.27 4.09
CA ALA A 103 16.18 13.30 5.38
C ALA A 103 16.58 12.10 6.25
N TYR A 104 16.53 10.88 5.69
CA TYR A 104 16.99 9.67 6.37
C TYR A 104 18.47 9.77 6.78
N LYS A 105 19.33 10.22 5.86
CA LYS A 105 20.77 10.36 6.12
C LYS A 105 21.09 11.37 7.22
N LYS A 106 20.28 12.42 7.35
CA LYS A 106 20.42 13.45 8.39
C LYS A 106 19.88 13.01 9.75
N GLY A 107 19.14 11.89 9.81
CA GLY A 107 18.50 11.42 11.02
C GLY A 107 17.29 12.24 11.42
N GLU A 108 16.57 12.77 10.42
CA GLU A 108 15.27 13.42 10.63
C GLU A 108 14.23 12.42 11.16
N ASP A 109 13.09 12.94 11.65
CA ASP A 109 12.00 12.12 12.15
C ASP A 109 11.36 11.23 11.05
N TRP A 110 10.82 10.07 11.44
CA TRP A 110 10.17 9.15 10.50
C TRP A 110 8.97 9.78 9.79
N GLU A 111 8.23 10.68 10.44
CA GLU A 111 7.14 11.42 9.80
C GLU A 111 7.65 12.23 8.61
N VAL A 112 8.80 12.91 8.75
CA VAL A 112 9.43 13.69 7.69
C VAL A 112 9.89 12.78 6.56
N VAL A 113 10.61 11.69 6.86
CA VAL A 113 11.06 10.74 5.82
C VAL A 113 9.86 10.16 5.06
N CYS A 114 8.77 9.84 5.76
CA CYS A 114 7.56 9.33 5.14
C CYS A 114 6.85 10.39 4.28
N GLU A 115 6.82 11.65 4.70
CA GLU A 115 6.26 12.75 3.91
C GLU A 115 6.94 12.87 2.54
N GLU A 116 8.27 12.87 2.49
CA GLU A 116 9.05 12.92 1.24
C GLU A 116 8.81 11.69 0.33
N LEU A 117 8.61 10.51 0.93
CA LEU A 117 8.22 9.31 0.18
C LEU A 117 6.81 9.42 -0.39
N ILE A 118 5.89 10.07 0.33
CA ILE A 118 4.55 10.37 -0.18
C ILE A 118 4.63 11.40 -1.32
N ASP A 119 5.49 12.41 -1.23
CA ASP A 119 5.67 13.39 -2.31
C ASP A 119 6.19 12.74 -3.60
N THR A 120 7.08 11.76 -3.47
CA THR A 120 7.47 10.90 -4.60
C THR A 120 6.26 10.20 -5.23
N ILE A 121 5.35 9.65 -4.41
CA ILE A 121 4.13 8.99 -4.90
C ILE A 121 3.19 10.00 -5.58
N PHE A 122 3.08 11.23 -5.07
CA PHE A 122 2.26 12.28 -5.68
C PHE A 122 2.68 12.55 -7.13
N TYR A 123 3.98 12.71 -7.40
CA TYR A 123 4.46 12.93 -8.77
C TYR A 123 4.29 11.72 -9.68
N ILE A 124 4.40 10.50 -9.14
CA ILE A 124 4.13 9.26 -9.90
C ILE A 124 2.66 9.19 -10.30
N LEU A 125 1.74 9.48 -9.37
CA LEU A 125 0.30 9.47 -9.64
C LEU A 125 -0.11 10.61 -10.58
N ASP A 126 0.49 11.79 -10.45
CA ASP A 126 0.27 12.91 -11.36
C ASP A 126 0.69 12.54 -12.80
N PHE A 127 1.89 11.95 -12.96
CA PHE A 127 2.35 11.44 -14.25
C PHE A 127 1.34 10.46 -14.87
N MET A 128 0.85 9.48 -14.10
CA MET A 128 -0.16 8.54 -14.59
C MET A 128 -1.45 9.24 -14.99
N GLY A 129 -1.89 10.24 -14.21
CA GLY A 129 -3.06 11.05 -14.52
C GLY A 129 -2.92 11.82 -15.83
N ILE A 130 -1.76 12.44 -16.09
CA ILE A 130 -1.49 13.14 -17.35
C ILE A 130 -1.50 12.14 -18.52
N VAL A 131 -0.92 10.95 -18.36
CA VAL A 131 -0.95 9.91 -19.40
C VAL A 131 -2.39 9.51 -19.74
N GLU A 132 -3.27 9.33 -18.76
CA GLU A 132 -4.68 9.01 -19.03
C GLU A 132 -5.37 10.07 -19.87
N GLU A 133 -5.24 11.33 -19.47
CA GLU A 133 -5.92 12.45 -20.12
C GLU A 133 -5.36 12.71 -21.53
N THR A 134 -4.04 12.68 -21.68
CA THR A 134 -3.38 13.03 -22.95
C THR A 134 -3.46 11.91 -23.99
N GLN A 135 -3.46 10.64 -23.55
CA GLN A 135 -3.50 9.49 -24.44
C GLN A 135 -4.91 8.92 -24.61
N GLY A 136 -5.90 9.42 -23.86
CA GLY A 136 -7.27 8.94 -23.90
C GLY A 136 -7.42 7.49 -23.42
N ILE A 137 -6.59 7.08 -22.46
CA ILE A 137 -6.59 5.72 -21.89
C ILE A 137 -7.01 5.75 -20.42
N LYS A 138 -7.48 4.62 -19.91
CA LYS A 138 -7.71 4.41 -18.47
C LYS A 138 -6.61 3.53 -17.90
N ILE A 139 -5.96 4.01 -16.85
CA ILE A 139 -4.95 3.32 -16.06
C ILE A 139 -5.59 2.96 -14.72
N ASP A 140 -5.95 1.69 -14.55
CA ASP A 140 -6.39 1.17 -13.25
C ASP A 140 -5.17 0.90 -12.36
N VAL A 141 -4.86 1.86 -11.47
CA VAL A 141 -3.65 1.80 -10.64
C VAL A 141 -3.77 0.73 -9.56
N ASP A 142 -4.97 0.55 -9.00
CA ASP A 142 -5.24 -0.49 -8.01
C ASP A 142 -5.01 -1.89 -8.62
N GLU A 143 -5.51 -2.12 -9.84
CA GLU A 143 -5.29 -3.37 -10.56
C GLU A 143 -3.80 -3.59 -10.89
N ILE A 144 -3.09 -2.55 -11.36
CA ILE A 144 -1.65 -2.63 -11.64
C ILE A 144 -0.87 -3.00 -10.38
N PHE A 145 -1.19 -2.37 -9.25
CA PHE A 145 -0.58 -2.65 -7.95
C PHE A 145 -0.82 -4.10 -7.53
N LEU A 146 -2.08 -4.56 -7.50
CA LEU A 146 -2.44 -5.91 -7.08
C LEU A 146 -1.83 -6.99 -8.00
N ASN A 147 -1.80 -6.74 -9.31
CA ASN A 147 -1.16 -7.64 -10.27
C ASN A 147 0.37 -7.67 -10.11
N LYS A 148 0.99 -6.55 -9.74
CA LYS A 148 2.42 -6.51 -9.41
C LYS A 148 2.71 -7.25 -8.11
N TRP A 149 1.88 -7.06 -7.09
CA TRP A 149 1.95 -7.74 -5.80
C TRP A 149 1.88 -9.26 -5.96
N ARG A 150 0.83 -9.79 -6.61
CA ARG A 150 0.67 -11.24 -6.88
C ARG A 150 1.90 -11.83 -7.56
N ARG A 151 2.35 -11.18 -8.65
CA ARG A 151 3.56 -11.60 -9.38
C ARG A 151 4.85 -11.52 -8.55
N ASN A 152 4.91 -10.71 -7.50
CA ASN A 152 6.06 -10.65 -6.61
C ASN A 152 5.99 -11.75 -5.54
N MET A 153 4.80 -12.07 -5.03
CA MET A 153 4.58 -13.19 -4.11
C MET A 153 4.91 -14.55 -4.75
N ASP A 154 4.59 -14.72 -6.04
CA ASP A 154 4.88 -15.96 -6.78
C ASP A 154 6.37 -16.17 -7.10
N ARG A 155 7.24 -15.19 -6.83
CA ARG A 155 8.66 -15.29 -7.19
C ARG A 155 9.43 -16.06 -6.11
N PRO A 156 10.20 -17.11 -6.48
CA PRO A 156 10.92 -17.95 -5.50
C PRO A 156 11.95 -17.18 -4.64
N GLU A 157 12.67 -16.20 -5.20
CA GLU A 157 13.87 -15.61 -4.55
C GLU A 157 14.13 -14.11 -4.80
N ARG A 158 13.19 -13.32 -5.33
CA ARG A 158 13.52 -11.96 -5.83
C ARG A 158 12.49 -10.88 -5.53
N TYR A 159 12.21 -10.67 -4.25
CA TYR A 159 11.91 -9.35 -3.74
C TYR A 159 13.10 -8.92 -2.84
N GLY A 160 13.77 -7.81 -3.18
CA GLY A 160 14.72 -7.16 -2.26
C GLY A 160 16.13 -7.75 -2.06
N GLN A 161 16.59 -8.72 -2.85
CA GLN A 161 17.81 -9.53 -2.61
C GLN A 161 17.65 -10.50 -1.42
N LYS A 162 17.57 -11.81 -1.70
CA LYS A 162 18.06 -12.81 -0.74
C LYS A 162 19.58 -12.74 -0.77
N ARG A 163 20.21 -12.01 0.15
CA ARG A 163 21.61 -12.31 0.48
C ARG A 163 21.58 -13.66 1.21
N GLY A 164 22.16 -14.67 0.60
CA GLY A 164 22.40 -15.93 1.30
C GLY A 164 23.34 -15.68 2.46
N LEU A 165 22.94 -16.17 3.64
CA LEU A 165 23.74 -16.37 4.86
C LEU A 165 24.23 -15.10 5.59
#